data_AF-A0A951GWE7-F1
#
_entry.id   AF-A0A951GWE7-F1
#
_cell.length_a   1.000
_cell.length_b   1.000
_cell.length_c   1.000
_cell.angle_alpha   90.00
_cell.angle_beta   90.00
_cell.angle_gamma   90.00
#
_symmetry.space_group_name_H-M   'P 1'
#
loop_
_entity.id
_entity.type
_entity.pdbx_description
1 polymer ?
#
loop_
_entity_poly.entity_id
_entity_poly.type
_entity_poly.pdbx_seq_one_letter_code
_entity_poly.pdbx_strand_id
1 'polypeptide(L)'
;MTFLGWLTIVLFAAALTVLALPLGRYLAAVYTGQRTLLDPLFRTPERLLYKLIRVDPRRGQDWKAYARSLIVFSLAGWLVLYLILRTQTLWGFTGLNPQKFHSGTWDVTFNTASSFVTNTNWQYYGGETTLSYFSQMAGLTVQNFLSAGVGIAVAVAMIRGFIGRSGASLGNFWQDLVRTVLWVLTPLSIVLALVLVFQGAIQNFSHYLVTSGPTGLSNQIAMGPVASQEAIKLLGTNGGGFFNTNSAHPFENPTGFTNLVEMLAVLVIPAALVFMYGRMAGNRRQGYAIYATMMVMFLGAACVAYVAEAHGSPAQHAAGLHTHVIAGSTGGNLEGKEQRFGIAGSALFDVVTTVTSCGAVNSAIESFT
;
A
#
# COMPACT_ATOMS: atom_id res chain seq x y z
N MET A 1 15.39 -10.11 -22.72
CA MET A 1 15.62 -10.42 -21.28
C MET A 1 17.07 -10.18 -20.92
N THR A 2 17.36 -9.81 -19.67
CA THR A 2 18.72 -9.52 -19.19
C THR A 2 19.04 -10.34 -17.94
N PHE A 3 20.33 -10.65 -17.73
CA PHE A 3 20.79 -11.28 -16.50
C PHE A 3 20.44 -10.45 -15.26
N LEU A 4 20.59 -9.13 -15.35
CA LEU A 4 20.24 -8.21 -14.26
C LEU A 4 18.75 -8.26 -13.91
N GLY A 5 17.86 -8.39 -14.90
CA GLY A 5 16.42 -8.53 -14.65
C GLY A 5 16.08 -9.77 -13.83
N TRP A 6 16.65 -10.91 -14.19
CA TRP A 6 16.49 -12.15 -13.42
C TRP A 6 17.10 -12.04 -12.01
N LEU A 7 18.27 -11.43 -11.90
CA LEU A 7 18.93 -11.19 -10.63
C LEU A 7 18.04 -10.34 -9.70
N THR A 8 17.39 -9.28 -10.22
CA THR A 8 16.44 -8.46 -9.47
C THR A 8 15.30 -9.28 -8.90
N ILE A 9 14.68 -10.16 -9.69
CA ILE A 9 13.56 -11.01 -9.24
C ILE A 9 13.99 -11.96 -8.12
N VAL A 10 15.15 -12.61 -8.27
CA VAL A 10 15.67 -13.56 -7.28
C VAL A 10 16.08 -12.84 -5.99
N LEU A 11 16.78 -11.71 -6.09
CA LEU A 11 17.19 -10.91 -4.93
C LEU A 11 15.98 -10.31 -4.22
N PHE A 12 14.95 -9.89 -4.96
CA PHE A 12 13.69 -9.43 -4.39
C PHE A 12 13.02 -10.53 -3.54
N ALA A 13 12.85 -11.73 -4.10
CA ALA A 13 12.24 -12.85 -3.39
C ALA A 13 13.04 -13.25 -2.13
N ALA A 14 14.37 -13.24 -2.22
CA ALA A 14 15.26 -13.50 -1.09
C ALA A 14 15.12 -12.41 0.00
N ALA A 15 15.15 -11.13 -0.38
CA ALA A 15 14.99 -10.01 0.54
C ALA A 15 13.62 -10.04 1.25
N LEU A 16 12.54 -10.29 0.50
CA LEU A 16 11.20 -10.46 1.06
C LEU A 16 11.16 -11.58 2.11
N THR A 17 11.76 -12.74 1.80
CA THR A 17 11.80 -13.88 2.73
C THR A 17 12.54 -13.50 4.02
N VAL A 18 13.71 -12.87 3.89
CA VAL A 18 14.55 -12.46 5.03
C VAL A 18 13.84 -11.43 5.92
N LEU A 19 13.11 -10.48 5.34
CA LEU A 19 12.39 -9.44 6.09
C LEU A 19 11.09 -9.96 6.74
N ALA A 20 10.36 -10.84 6.06
CA ALA A 20 9.08 -11.34 6.53
C ALA A 20 9.22 -12.28 7.75
N LEU A 21 10.31 -13.03 7.88
CA LEU A 21 10.58 -13.94 9.00
C LEU A 21 10.64 -13.24 10.39
N PRO A 22 11.46 -12.19 10.59
CA PRO A 22 11.49 -11.44 11.83
C PRO A 22 10.22 -10.61 12.02
N LEU A 23 9.63 -10.04 10.96
CA LEU A 23 8.37 -9.32 11.08
C LEU A 23 7.24 -10.23 11.55
N GLY A 24 7.13 -11.45 11.02
CA GLY A 24 6.13 -12.44 11.46
C GLY A 24 6.32 -12.86 12.93
N ARG A 25 7.57 -12.87 13.43
CA ARG A 25 7.85 -13.04 14.87
C ARG A 25 7.33 -11.86 15.67
N TYR A 26 7.60 -10.65 15.21
CA TYR A 26 7.18 -9.42 15.87
C TYR A 26 5.65 -9.33 15.92
N LEU A 27 4.96 -9.57 14.80
CA LEU A 27 3.49 -9.58 14.76
C LEU A 27 2.89 -10.61 15.72
N ALA A 28 3.45 -11.82 15.78
CA ALA A 28 3.01 -12.83 16.76
C ALA A 28 3.14 -12.32 18.20
N ALA A 29 4.22 -11.61 18.53
CA ALA A 29 4.41 -11.01 19.85
C ALA A 29 3.38 -9.90 20.14
N VAL A 30 3.11 -9.02 19.17
CA VAL A 30 2.12 -7.93 19.29
C VAL A 30 0.71 -8.49 19.55
N TYR A 31 0.25 -9.46 18.77
CA TYR A 31 -1.12 -9.98 18.89
C TYR A 31 -1.32 -11.00 20.02
N THR A 32 -0.24 -11.51 20.61
CA THR A 32 -0.27 -12.34 21.84
C THR A 32 0.04 -11.56 23.11
N GLY A 33 0.33 -10.26 23.02
CA GLY A 33 0.60 -9.40 24.16
C GLY A 33 1.96 -9.66 24.83
N GLN A 34 2.91 -10.26 24.12
CA GLN A 34 4.29 -10.41 24.59
C GLN A 34 5.00 -9.04 24.59
N ARG A 35 6.10 -8.94 25.36
CA ARG A 35 6.93 -7.73 25.35
C ARG A 35 7.62 -7.57 24.00
N THR A 36 7.65 -6.35 23.48
CA THR A 36 8.31 -5.97 22.24
C THR A 36 9.24 -4.77 22.44
N LEU A 37 10.14 -4.53 21.49
CA LEU A 37 11.09 -3.40 21.54
C LEU A 37 10.39 -2.03 21.51
N LEU A 38 9.17 -1.97 20.98
CA LEU A 38 8.40 -0.73 20.85
C LEU A 38 7.48 -0.46 22.06
N ASP A 39 7.54 -1.30 23.10
CA ASP A 39 6.76 -1.12 24.33
C ASP A 39 6.90 0.26 24.96
N PRO A 40 8.11 0.83 25.13
CA PRO A 40 8.28 2.15 25.74
C PRO A 40 7.60 3.27 24.94
N LEU A 41 7.52 3.11 23.61
CA LEU A 41 7.00 4.12 22.71
C LEU A 41 5.46 4.07 22.62
N PHE A 42 4.89 2.86 22.48
CA PHE A 42 3.48 2.72 22.11
C PHE A 42 2.53 2.27 23.23
N ARG A 43 3.03 1.78 24.37
CA ARG A 43 2.12 1.38 25.48
C ARG A 43 1.28 2.52 26.03
N THR A 44 1.88 3.70 26.21
CA THR A 44 1.16 4.85 26.77
C THR A 44 0.12 5.37 25.77
N PRO A 45 0.46 5.63 24.49
CA PRO A 45 -0.54 5.96 23.48
C PRO A 45 -1.64 4.90 23.33
N GLU A 46 -1.30 3.61 23.33
CA GLU A 46 -2.29 2.50 23.26
C GLU A 46 -3.31 2.60 24.40
N ARG A 47 -2.84 2.79 25.65
CA ARG A 47 -3.73 2.92 26.82
C ARG A 47 -4.60 4.17 26.76
N LEU A 48 -4.06 5.28 26.26
CA LEU A 48 -4.82 6.52 26.10
C LEU A 48 -5.91 6.36 25.04
N LEU A 49 -5.60 5.72 23.90
CA LEU A 49 -6.59 5.42 22.87
C LEU A 49 -7.73 4.57 23.42
N TYR A 50 -7.43 3.48 24.15
CA TYR A 50 -8.48 2.66 24.77
C TYR A 50 -9.36 3.44 25.75
N LYS A 51 -8.80 4.37 26.52
CA LYS A 51 -9.57 5.26 27.40
C LYS A 51 -10.46 6.23 26.62
N LEU A 52 -9.94 6.82 25.54
CA LEU A 52 -10.67 7.76 24.69
C LEU A 52 -11.85 7.08 23.97
N ILE A 53 -11.62 5.91 23.38
CA ILE A 53 -12.68 5.13 22.72
C ILE A 53 -13.57 4.37 23.72
N ARG A 54 -13.26 4.42 25.02
CA ARG A 54 -13.96 3.74 26.13
C ARG A 54 -14.13 2.24 25.90
N VAL A 55 -13.08 1.58 25.42
CA VAL A 55 -13.06 0.13 25.20
C VAL A 55 -12.21 -0.56 26.26
N ASP A 56 -12.73 -1.66 26.82
CA ASP A 56 -11.93 -2.60 27.59
C ASP A 56 -11.25 -3.61 26.63
N PRO A 57 -9.92 -3.55 26.43
CA PRO A 57 -9.20 -4.44 25.52
C PRO A 57 -9.13 -5.88 26.03
N ARG A 58 -9.47 -6.15 27.29
CA ARG A 58 -9.46 -7.51 27.88
C ARG A 58 -10.76 -8.26 27.63
N ARG A 59 -11.83 -7.55 27.25
CA ARG A 59 -13.12 -8.17 26.99
C ARG A 59 -13.10 -8.86 25.65
N GLY A 60 -13.06 -10.20 25.67
CA GLY A 60 -13.17 -11.02 24.47
C GLY A 60 -14.54 -10.87 23.79
N GLN A 61 -14.54 -10.95 22.47
CA GLN A 61 -15.70 -10.94 21.60
C GLN A 61 -15.89 -12.33 20.95
N ASP A 62 -17.14 -12.71 20.74
CA ASP A 62 -17.50 -13.77 19.82
C ASP A 62 -17.50 -13.24 18.37
N TRP A 63 -17.71 -14.11 17.39
CA TRP A 63 -17.67 -13.72 15.98
C TRP A 63 -18.74 -12.66 15.63
N LYS A 64 -19.93 -12.73 16.24
CA LYS A 64 -21.03 -11.78 15.99
C LYS A 64 -20.70 -10.38 16.52
N ALA A 65 -20.17 -10.29 17.74
CA ALA A 65 -19.75 -9.03 18.33
C ALA A 65 -18.55 -8.42 17.59
N TYR A 66 -17.60 -9.25 17.16
CA TYR A 66 -16.45 -8.83 16.37
C TYR A 66 -16.89 -8.27 15.00
N ALA A 67 -17.72 -9.00 14.26
CA ALA A 67 -18.25 -8.57 12.96
C ALA A 67 -19.08 -7.28 13.06
N ARG A 68 -19.91 -7.15 14.09
CA ARG A 68 -20.67 -5.90 14.33
C ARG A 68 -19.75 -4.72 14.62
N SER A 69 -18.68 -4.91 15.40
CA SER A 69 -17.71 -3.84 15.69
C SER A 69 -17.01 -3.39 14.40
N LEU A 70 -16.61 -4.35 13.56
CA LEU A 70 -16.03 -4.08 12.24
C LEU A 70 -16.97 -3.29 11.32
N ILE A 71 -18.22 -3.73 11.16
CA ILE A 71 -19.19 -3.09 10.27
C ILE A 71 -19.49 -1.66 10.71
N VAL A 72 -19.74 -1.47 12.01
CA VAL A 72 -20.02 -0.13 12.57
C VAL A 72 -18.82 0.79 12.39
N PHE A 73 -17.61 0.28 12.65
CA PHE A 73 -16.38 1.06 12.47
C PHE A 73 -16.16 1.46 11.01
N SER A 74 -16.33 0.52 10.08
CA SER A 74 -16.13 0.77 8.65
C SER A 74 -17.18 1.75 8.09
N LEU A 75 -18.44 1.64 8.52
CA LEU A 75 -19.49 2.58 8.16
C LEU A 75 -19.20 3.99 8.71
N ALA A 76 -18.71 4.11 9.94
CA ALA A 76 -18.32 5.39 10.50
C ALA A 76 -17.14 6.01 9.71
N GLY A 77 -16.14 5.20 9.35
CA GLY A 77 -15.03 5.62 8.49
C GLY A 77 -15.52 6.13 7.13
N TRP A 78 -16.44 5.40 6.50
CA TRP A 78 -17.07 5.78 5.25
C TRP A 78 -17.81 7.12 5.34
N LEU A 79 -18.64 7.29 6.38
CA LEU A 79 -19.38 8.53 6.59
C LEU A 79 -18.45 9.73 6.78
N VAL A 80 -17.39 9.57 7.59
CA VAL A 80 -16.39 10.62 7.81
C VAL A 80 -15.67 10.98 6.51
N LEU A 81 -15.20 9.99 5.74
CA LEU A 81 -14.53 10.26 4.47
C LEU A 81 -15.47 10.93 3.46
N TYR A 82 -16.69 10.40 3.31
CA TYR A 82 -17.69 10.97 2.41
C TYR A 82 -18.00 12.43 2.75
N LEU A 83 -18.12 12.75 4.05
CA LEU A 83 -18.32 14.13 4.50
C LEU A 83 -17.12 15.01 4.19
N ILE A 84 -15.88 14.57 4.45
CA ILE A 84 -14.66 15.32 4.12
C ILE A 84 -14.63 15.66 2.63
N LEU A 85 -14.83 14.66 1.77
CA LEU A 85 -14.81 14.84 0.31
C LEU A 85 -15.96 15.73 -0.17
N ARG A 86 -17.17 15.55 0.35
CA ARG A 86 -18.34 16.35 -0.07
C ARG A 86 -18.26 17.79 0.41
N THR A 87 -17.55 18.03 1.51
CA THR A 87 -17.31 19.37 2.06
C THR A 87 -15.96 19.95 1.67
N GLN A 88 -15.19 19.32 0.76
CA GLN A 88 -13.85 19.75 0.32
C GLN A 88 -13.76 21.27 0.07
N THR A 89 -14.75 21.85 -0.63
CA THR A 89 -14.81 23.29 -0.91
C THR A 89 -14.75 24.15 0.35
N LEU A 90 -15.38 23.70 1.45
CA LEU A 90 -15.48 24.43 2.70
C LEU A 90 -14.14 24.49 3.45
N TRP A 91 -13.23 23.54 3.22
CA TRP A 91 -11.94 23.49 3.91
C TRP A 91 -10.92 24.48 3.34
N GLY A 92 -11.31 25.38 2.43
CA GLY A 92 -10.45 26.40 1.86
C GLY A 92 -9.77 27.31 2.90
N PHE A 93 -10.39 27.54 4.06
CA PHE A 93 -9.82 28.37 5.13
C PHE A 93 -8.59 27.75 5.80
N THR A 94 -8.38 26.44 5.66
CA THR A 94 -7.29 25.72 6.33
C THR A 94 -5.91 25.96 5.71
N GLY A 95 -5.86 26.57 4.52
CA GLY A 95 -4.64 26.65 3.70
C GLY A 95 -4.25 25.32 3.03
N LEU A 96 -4.96 24.22 3.33
CA LEU A 96 -4.72 22.88 2.77
C LEU A 96 -5.54 22.60 1.50
N ASN A 97 -6.09 23.65 0.89
CA ASN A 97 -6.67 23.61 -0.45
C ASN A 97 -6.13 24.79 -1.30
N PRO A 98 -4.82 24.81 -1.60
CA PRO A 98 -4.17 25.95 -2.27
C PRO A 98 -4.71 26.21 -3.67
N GLN A 99 -5.19 25.17 -4.36
CA GLN A 99 -5.77 25.27 -5.71
C GLN A 99 -7.27 25.62 -5.70
N LYS A 100 -7.89 25.74 -4.51
CA LYS A 100 -9.32 26.01 -4.34
C LYS A 100 -10.21 25.00 -5.08
N PHE A 101 -9.82 23.72 -5.07
CA PHE A 101 -10.62 22.67 -5.69
C PHE A 101 -11.99 22.58 -5.03
N HIS A 102 -13.02 22.47 -5.87
CA HIS A 102 -14.37 22.23 -5.44
C HIS A 102 -14.54 20.77 -5.02
N SER A 103 -15.57 20.50 -4.21
CA SER A 103 -16.01 19.14 -3.91
C SER A 103 -16.41 18.44 -5.21
N GLY A 104 -15.94 17.21 -5.39
CA GLY A 104 -16.33 16.37 -6.53
C GLY A 104 -17.85 16.14 -6.58
N THR A 105 -18.33 15.66 -7.73
CA THR A 105 -19.72 15.24 -7.90
C THR A 105 -20.07 14.10 -6.93
N TRP A 106 -21.36 13.85 -6.72
CA TRP A 106 -21.81 12.89 -5.71
C TRP A 106 -21.30 11.48 -6.00
N ASP A 107 -21.20 11.10 -7.27
CA ASP A 107 -20.73 9.80 -7.75
C ASP A 107 -19.22 9.64 -7.50
N VAL A 108 -18.39 10.64 -7.83
CA VAL A 108 -16.94 10.64 -7.53
C VAL A 108 -16.70 10.53 -6.04
N THR A 109 -17.46 11.29 -5.25
CA THR A 109 -17.38 11.27 -3.79
C THR A 109 -17.76 9.90 -3.23
N PHE A 110 -18.90 9.33 -3.67
CA PHE A 110 -19.41 8.05 -3.20
C PHE A 110 -18.46 6.91 -3.55
N ASN A 111 -18.00 6.86 -4.80
CA ASN A 111 -17.07 5.83 -5.26
C ASN A 111 -15.73 5.93 -4.54
N THR A 112 -15.14 7.13 -4.42
CA THR A 112 -13.87 7.33 -3.70
C THR A 112 -14.00 6.92 -2.24
N ALA A 113 -15.06 7.35 -1.55
CA ALA A 113 -15.29 6.99 -0.16
C ALA A 113 -15.44 5.47 0.03
N SER A 114 -16.22 4.83 -0.85
CA SER A 114 -16.41 3.38 -0.82
C SER A 114 -15.10 2.65 -1.08
N SER A 115 -14.35 3.09 -2.09
CA SER A 115 -13.14 2.41 -2.54
C SER A 115 -12.01 2.44 -1.52
N PHE A 116 -11.82 3.56 -0.83
CA PHE A 116 -10.80 3.68 0.21
C PHE A 116 -11.18 2.90 1.48
N VAL A 117 -12.46 2.86 1.85
CA VAL A 117 -12.92 2.04 2.99
C VAL A 117 -12.82 0.55 2.70
N THR A 118 -13.03 0.14 1.44
CA THR A 118 -12.90 -1.26 1.02
C THR A 118 -11.46 -1.68 0.71
N ASN A 119 -10.46 -0.83 1.03
CA ASN A 119 -9.04 -1.11 0.77
C ASN A 119 -8.72 -1.35 -0.72
N THR A 120 -9.52 -0.80 -1.63
CA THR A 120 -9.40 -0.99 -3.08
C THR A 120 -8.73 0.20 -3.75
N ASN A 121 -9.06 1.40 -3.27
CA ASN A 121 -8.58 2.68 -3.76
C ASN A 121 -8.57 2.85 -5.27
N TRP A 122 -9.64 2.39 -5.91
CA TRP A 122 -9.99 2.72 -7.28
C TRP A 122 -10.02 4.25 -7.47
N GLN A 123 -9.44 4.71 -8.57
CA GLN A 123 -9.37 6.12 -8.93
C GLN A 123 -9.86 6.27 -10.37
N TYR A 124 -10.88 7.11 -10.55
CA TYR A 124 -11.29 7.58 -11.88
C TYR A 124 -11.29 9.12 -11.92
N TYR A 125 -10.36 9.69 -11.15
CA TYR A 125 -10.10 11.11 -11.02
C TYR A 125 -8.58 11.32 -11.00
N GLY A 126 -8.13 12.51 -11.43
CA GLY A 126 -6.74 12.92 -11.22
C GLY A 126 -6.59 13.53 -9.82
N GLY A 127 -5.70 12.98 -9.00
CA GLY A 127 -5.53 13.44 -7.61
C GLY A 127 -5.07 14.90 -7.52
N GLU A 128 -4.20 15.32 -8.43
CA GLU A 128 -3.66 16.67 -8.58
C GLU A 128 -4.61 17.69 -9.22
N THR A 129 -5.76 17.25 -9.73
CA THR A 129 -6.76 18.14 -10.33
C THR A 129 -8.09 18.13 -9.56
N THR A 130 -8.30 17.14 -8.69
CA THR A 130 -9.59 16.89 -8.04
C THR A 130 -9.52 17.05 -6.53
N LEU A 131 -8.43 16.63 -5.87
CA LEU A 131 -8.39 16.52 -4.42
C LEU A 131 -7.47 17.56 -3.76
N SER A 132 -7.96 18.15 -2.68
CA SER A 132 -7.18 19.04 -1.81
C SER A 132 -6.19 18.25 -0.96
N TYR A 133 -5.16 18.93 -0.43
CA TYR A 133 -4.21 18.31 0.49
C TYR A 133 -4.89 17.81 1.75
N PHE A 134 -5.92 18.52 2.23
CA PHE A 134 -6.70 18.07 3.39
C PHE A 134 -7.42 16.75 3.11
N SER A 135 -8.09 16.62 1.97
CA SER A 135 -8.77 15.38 1.58
C SER A 135 -7.80 14.20 1.46
N GLN A 136 -6.64 14.43 0.83
CA GLN A 136 -5.60 13.41 0.67
C GLN A 136 -5.03 12.98 2.05
N MET A 137 -4.69 13.95 2.91
CA MET A 137 -4.03 13.69 4.19
C MET A 137 -5.00 13.20 5.29
N ALA A 138 -6.09 13.92 5.53
CA ALA A 138 -7.02 13.65 6.64
C ALA A 138 -8.15 12.70 6.25
N GLY A 139 -8.42 12.51 4.96
CA GLY A 139 -9.40 11.59 4.44
C GLY A 139 -8.77 10.29 3.95
N LEU A 140 -8.13 10.35 2.78
CA LEU A 140 -7.62 9.18 2.06
C LEU A 140 -6.53 8.43 2.83
N THR A 141 -5.50 9.15 3.31
CA THR A 141 -4.40 8.54 4.07
C THR A 141 -4.91 7.92 5.37
N VAL A 142 -5.87 8.55 6.06
CA VAL A 142 -6.49 7.96 7.25
C VAL A 142 -7.21 6.66 6.90
N GLN A 143 -8.00 6.63 5.82
CA GLN A 143 -8.62 5.38 5.39
C GLN A 143 -7.59 4.32 5.03
N ASN A 144 -6.48 4.66 4.36
CA ASN A 144 -5.42 3.71 4.03
C ASN A 144 -4.86 2.97 5.27
N PHE A 145 -4.80 3.65 6.43
CA PHE A 145 -4.42 3.01 7.70
C PHE A 145 -5.54 2.14 8.26
N LEU A 146 -6.77 2.63 8.21
CA LEU A 146 -7.92 2.01 8.86
C LEU A 146 -8.43 0.78 8.09
N SER A 147 -8.53 0.85 6.77
CA SER A 147 -8.93 -0.26 5.90
C SER A 147 -7.95 -1.43 5.99
N ALA A 148 -6.64 -1.14 5.90
CA ALA A 148 -5.59 -2.12 6.09
C ALA A 148 -5.61 -2.68 7.53
N GLY A 149 -5.82 -1.81 8.51
CA GLY A 149 -5.99 -2.15 9.92
C GLY A 149 -7.11 -3.17 10.15
N VAL A 150 -8.27 -2.94 9.53
CA VAL A 150 -9.43 -3.82 9.57
C VAL A 150 -9.13 -5.17 8.93
N GLY A 151 -8.52 -5.18 7.72
CA GLY A 151 -8.17 -6.42 7.03
C GLY A 151 -7.23 -7.31 7.84
N ILE A 152 -6.18 -6.72 8.42
CA ILE A 152 -5.23 -7.43 9.28
C ILE A 152 -5.93 -7.91 10.57
N ALA A 153 -6.79 -7.09 11.18
CA ALA A 153 -7.55 -7.49 12.36
C ALA A 153 -8.47 -8.70 12.08
N VAL A 154 -9.09 -8.78 10.90
CA VAL A 154 -9.87 -9.95 10.48
C VAL A 154 -8.97 -11.18 10.29
N ALA A 155 -7.82 -11.02 9.64
CA ALA A 155 -6.86 -12.11 9.47
C ALA A 155 -6.39 -12.68 10.83
N VAL A 156 -6.13 -11.81 11.80
CA VAL A 156 -5.76 -12.20 13.18
C VAL A 156 -6.92 -12.94 13.87
N ALA A 157 -8.15 -12.45 13.75
CA ALA A 157 -9.33 -13.12 14.30
C ALA A 157 -9.53 -14.52 13.66
N MET A 158 -9.32 -14.65 12.35
CA MET A 158 -9.38 -15.93 11.64
C MET A 158 -8.30 -16.91 12.12
N ILE A 159 -7.06 -16.44 12.28
CA ILE A 159 -5.96 -17.22 12.83
C ILE A 159 -6.31 -17.73 14.24
N ARG A 160 -6.84 -16.87 15.11
CA ARG A 160 -7.31 -17.27 16.46
C ARG A 160 -8.46 -18.27 16.38
N GLY A 161 -9.37 -18.13 15.41
CA GLY A 161 -10.45 -19.07 15.16
C GLY A 161 -9.97 -20.47 14.79
N PHE A 162 -8.93 -20.59 13.95
CA PHE A 162 -8.36 -21.89 13.59
C PHE A 162 -7.59 -22.57 14.72
N ILE A 163 -6.93 -21.78 15.57
CA ILE A 163 -6.11 -22.31 16.67
C ILE A 163 -6.97 -22.58 17.92
N GLY A 164 -8.04 -21.82 18.09
CA GLY A 164 -8.97 -21.93 19.21
C GLY A 164 -9.85 -23.18 19.16
N ARG A 165 -10.34 -23.61 20.32
CA ARG A 165 -11.39 -24.63 20.41
C ARG A 165 -12.76 -24.00 20.15
N SER A 166 -13.74 -24.80 19.73
CA SER A 166 -15.12 -24.33 19.49
C SER A 166 -15.65 -23.51 20.67
N GLY A 167 -16.23 -22.34 20.38
CA GLY A 167 -16.75 -21.40 21.38
C GLY A 167 -15.71 -20.47 22.02
N ALA A 168 -14.43 -20.55 21.65
CA ALA A 168 -13.40 -19.62 22.11
C ALA A 168 -13.59 -18.21 21.53
N SER A 169 -13.23 -17.19 22.32
CA SER A 169 -13.22 -15.80 21.87
C SER A 169 -12.24 -15.58 20.73
N LEU A 170 -12.60 -14.72 19.76
CA LEU A 170 -11.72 -14.28 18.67
C LEU A 170 -10.76 -13.15 19.10
N GLY A 171 -10.78 -12.75 20.37
CA GLY A 171 -10.09 -11.57 20.88
C GLY A 171 -11.00 -10.35 20.85
N ASN A 172 -10.45 -9.17 20.55
CA ASN A 172 -11.19 -7.91 20.61
C ASN A 172 -10.82 -7.04 19.41
N PHE A 173 -11.81 -6.72 18.57
CA PHE A 173 -11.62 -5.96 17.33
C PHE A 173 -10.90 -4.62 17.54
N TRP A 174 -11.27 -3.89 18.60
CA TRP A 174 -10.68 -2.59 18.89
C TRP A 174 -9.23 -2.70 19.34
N GLN A 175 -8.91 -3.73 20.13
CA GLN A 175 -7.53 -4.03 20.51
C GLN A 175 -6.70 -4.36 19.28
N ASP A 176 -7.21 -5.24 18.41
CA ASP A 176 -6.51 -5.66 17.21
C ASP A 176 -6.29 -4.48 16.27
N LEU A 177 -7.32 -3.68 16.00
CA LEU A 177 -7.22 -2.50 15.15
C LEU A 177 -6.22 -1.46 15.70
N VAL A 178 -6.33 -1.10 16.98
CA VAL A 178 -5.39 -0.14 17.61
C VAL A 178 -3.96 -0.66 17.54
N ARG A 179 -3.75 -1.95 17.80
CA ARG A 179 -2.42 -2.55 17.71
C ARG A 179 -1.89 -2.56 16.28
N THR A 180 -2.71 -2.92 15.30
CA THR A 180 -2.31 -2.88 13.89
C THR A 180 -1.87 -1.48 13.49
N VAL A 181 -2.69 -0.46 13.76
CA VAL A 181 -2.38 0.92 13.35
C VAL A 181 -1.16 1.45 14.09
N LEU A 182 -1.10 1.29 15.42
CA LEU A 182 -0.08 1.95 16.23
C LEU A 182 1.26 1.20 16.23
N TRP A 183 1.25 -0.13 16.30
CA TRP A 183 2.46 -0.94 16.48
C TRP A 183 3.01 -1.51 15.18
N VAL A 184 2.19 -1.62 14.13
CA VAL A 184 2.60 -2.20 12.84
C VAL A 184 2.68 -1.14 11.77
N LEU A 185 1.54 -0.55 11.40
CA LEU A 185 1.46 0.33 10.24
C LEU A 185 2.19 1.65 10.48
N THR A 186 1.93 2.36 11.59
CA THR A 186 2.56 3.66 11.89
C THR A 186 4.09 3.61 11.85
N PRO A 187 4.78 2.73 12.62
CA PRO A 187 6.25 2.73 12.62
C PRO A 187 6.84 2.33 11.27
N LEU A 188 6.24 1.35 10.57
CA LEU A 188 6.71 0.95 9.24
C LEU A 188 6.51 2.07 8.21
N SER A 189 5.35 2.73 8.23
CA SER A 189 5.05 3.85 7.32
C SER A 189 5.95 5.05 7.54
N ILE A 190 6.31 5.37 8.80
CA ILE A 190 7.26 6.45 9.09
C ILE A 190 8.63 6.13 8.48
N VAL A 191 9.15 4.92 8.70
CA VAL A 191 10.45 4.51 8.15
C VAL A 191 10.43 4.55 6.62
N LEU A 192 9.38 3.99 6.01
CA LEU A 192 9.25 3.98 4.55
C LEU A 192 9.11 5.39 3.96
N ALA A 193 8.27 6.25 4.55
CA ALA A 193 8.12 7.62 4.08
C ALA A 193 9.44 8.41 4.14
N LEU A 194 10.24 8.22 5.20
CA LEU A 194 11.56 8.85 5.29
C LEU A 194 12.53 8.33 4.22
N VAL A 195 12.51 7.04 3.91
CA VAL A 195 13.31 6.46 2.81
C VAL A 195 12.89 7.06 1.47
N LEU A 196 11.58 7.20 1.21
CA LEU A 196 11.05 7.79 -0.01
C LEU A 196 11.44 9.28 -0.14
N VAL A 197 11.30 10.07 0.93
CA VAL A 197 11.71 11.49 0.95
C VAL A 197 13.22 11.62 0.70
N PHE A 198 14.02 10.77 1.34
CA PHE A 198 15.47 10.75 1.14
C PHE A 198 15.86 10.48 -0.32
N GLN A 199 15.03 9.75 -1.06
CA GLN A 199 15.26 9.41 -2.47
C GLN A 199 14.59 10.38 -3.46
N GLY A 200 13.85 11.39 -2.99
CA GLY A 200 13.29 12.44 -3.84
C GLY A 200 11.77 12.47 -3.93
N ALA A 201 11.04 11.62 -3.20
CA ALA A 201 9.59 11.76 -3.07
C ALA A 201 9.25 13.05 -2.31
N ILE A 202 8.19 13.74 -2.72
CA ILE A 202 7.85 15.02 -2.09
C ILE A 202 7.05 14.82 -0.80
N GLN A 203 7.25 15.72 0.17
CA GLN A 203 6.46 15.77 1.39
C GLN A 203 6.37 17.21 1.89
N ASN A 204 5.42 17.99 1.38
CA ASN A 204 5.24 19.39 1.77
C ASN A 204 3.79 19.87 1.59
N PHE A 205 3.50 21.10 2.02
CA PHE A 205 2.21 21.77 1.80
C PHE A 205 2.35 23.03 0.94
N SER A 206 3.36 23.06 0.06
CA SER A 206 3.58 24.22 -0.81
C SER A 206 2.46 24.35 -1.85
N HIS A 207 2.25 25.57 -2.35
CA HIS A 207 1.43 25.78 -3.54
C HIS A 207 2.07 25.09 -4.75
N TYR A 208 1.28 24.83 -5.78
CA TYR A 208 1.81 24.28 -7.02
C TYR A 208 2.84 25.24 -7.59
N LEU A 209 4.00 24.70 -7.99
CA LEU A 209 5.08 25.51 -8.52
C LEU A 209 4.80 25.82 -9.97
N VAL A 210 4.91 27.09 -10.34
CA VAL A 210 4.85 27.53 -11.74
C VAL A 210 6.29 27.72 -12.21
N THR A 211 6.69 26.97 -13.22
CA THR A 211 8.05 26.99 -13.76
C THR A 211 8.01 27.18 -15.27
N SER A 212 8.94 27.97 -15.81
CA SER A 212 9.10 28.09 -17.26
C SER A 212 10.18 27.12 -17.71
N GLY A 213 9.81 26.20 -18.62
CA GLY A 213 10.77 25.26 -19.20
C GLY A 213 11.78 25.94 -20.13
N PRO A 214 12.79 25.20 -20.63
CA PRO A 214 13.76 25.72 -21.59
C PRO A 214 13.14 26.26 -22.90
N THR A 215 11.93 25.81 -23.23
CA THR A 215 11.14 26.27 -24.39
C THR A 215 10.32 27.53 -24.10
N GLY A 216 10.37 28.06 -22.88
CA GLY A 216 9.55 29.20 -22.44
C GLY A 216 8.09 28.83 -22.09
N LEU A 217 7.68 27.57 -22.25
CA LEU A 217 6.34 27.11 -21.87
C LEU A 217 6.21 27.05 -20.34
N SER A 218 5.10 27.59 -19.83
CA SER A 218 4.75 27.52 -18.41
C SER A 218 4.24 26.13 -18.06
N ASN A 219 4.85 25.52 -17.05
CA ASN A 219 4.46 24.23 -16.50
C ASN A 219 4.07 24.41 -15.04
N GLN A 220 2.96 23.78 -14.66
CA GLN A 220 2.51 23.72 -13.27
C GLN A 220 2.89 22.36 -12.68
N ILE A 221 3.67 22.39 -11.61
CA ILE A 221 4.15 21.20 -10.91
C ILE A 221 3.29 21.01 -9.65
N ALA A 222 2.57 19.91 -9.61
CA ALA A 222 1.74 19.56 -8.46
C ALA A 222 2.60 19.17 -7.25
N MET A 223 2.25 19.71 -6.09
CA MET A 223 2.95 19.50 -4.82
C MET A 223 2.03 18.80 -3.82
N GLY A 224 2.54 18.42 -2.64
CA GLY A 224 1.71 17.85 -1.57
C GLY A 224 2.43 16.90 -0.62
N PRO A 225 1.71 16.37 0.39
CA PRO A 225 2.22 15.42 1.38
C PRO A 225 2.23 13.97 0.83
N VAL A 226 3.01 13.73 -0.22
CA VAL A 226 2.96 12.50 -1.03
C VAL A 226 3.59 11.31 -0.30
N ALA A 227 4.82 11.42 0.16
CA ALA A 227 5.58 10.29 0.74
C ALA A 227 4.87 9.62 1.93
N SER A 228 4.15 10.38 2.76
CA SER A 228 3.36 9.82 3.87
C SER A 228 2.19 8.96 3.39
N GLN A 229 1.52 9.37 2.30
CA GLN A 229 0.43 8.61 1.70
C GLN A 229 0.97 7.39 0.94
N GLU A 230 2.08 7.57 0.21
CA GLU A 230 2.78 6.51 -0.52
C GLU A 230 3.18 5.35 0.40
N ALA A 231 3.76 5.67 1.56
CA ALA A 231 4.20 4.64 2.49
C ALA A 231 3.06 3.73 2.96
N ILE A 232 1.94 4.31 3.39
CA ILE A 232 0.81 3.50 3.86
C ILE A 232 0.02 2.87 2.71
N LYS A 233 -0.06 3.51 1.53
CA LYS A 233 -0.79 2.92 0.40
C LYS A 233 -0.14 1.60 -0.02
N LEU A 234 1.19 1.49 0.10
CA LEU A 234 1.94 0.28 -0.23
C LEU A 234 1.89 -0.74 0.92
N LEU A 235 2.26 -0.34 2.14
CA LEU A 235 2.28 -1.26 3.30
C LEU A 235 0.90 -1.85 3.62
N GLY A 236 -0.16 -1.05 3.46
CA GLY A 236 -1.53 -1.49 3.67
C GLY A 236 -2.19 -2.13 2.45
N THR A 237 -1.43 -2.35 1.37
CA THR A 237 -1.92 -2.89 0.09
C THR A 237 -3.20 -2.19 -0.38
N ASN A 238 -3.19 -0.86 -0.33
CA ASN A 238 -4.31 -0.01 -0.70
C ASN A 238 -4.24 0.46 -2.15
N GLY A 239 -3.07 0.92 -2.60
CA GLY A 239 -2.81 1.30 -3.99
C GLY A 239 -3.25 2.68 -4.46
N GLY A 240 -3.99 3.47 -3.68
CA GLY A 240 -4.47 4.79 -4.12
C GLY A 240 -3.37 5.84 -4.18
N GLY A 241 -2.98 6.23 -5.39
CA GLY A 241 -1.91 7.19 -5.65
C GLY A 241 -2.30 8.62 -5.30
N PHE A 242 -1.30 9.45 -5.01
CA PHE A 242 -1.53 10.88 -4.80
C PHE A 242 -1.82 11.59 -6.13
N PHE A 243 -1.12 11.16 -7.19
CA PHE A 243 -1.27 11.62 -8.57
C PHE A 243 -2.01 10.58 -9.42
N ASN A 244 -2.53 11.00 -10.57
CA ASN A 244 -3.21 10.10 -11.52
C ASN A 244 -2.32 8.94 -11.98
N THR A 245 -1.02 9.19 -12.19
CA THR A 245 -0.06 8.18 -12.65
C THR A 245 0.54 7.34 -11.52
N ASN A 246 0.08 7.54 -10.27
CA ASN A 246 0.35 6.65 -9.14
C ASN A 246 1.87 6.40 -8.94
N SER A 247 2.29 5.16 -8.64
CA SER A 247 3.70 4.79 -8.46
C SER A 247 4.56 4.86 -9.73
N ALA A 248 4.01 5.30 -10.88
CA ALA A 248 4.83 5.72 -12.02
C ALA A 248 5.29 7.18 -11.84
N HIS A 249 4.60 8.00 -11.06
CA HIS A 249 4.92 9.42 -10.90
C HIS A 249 6.29 9.63 -10.22
N PRO A 250 7.20 10.49 -10.74
CA PRO A 250 8.52 10.74 -10.14
C PRO A 250 8.50 11.20 -8.68
N PHE A 251 7.43 11.87 -8.25
CA PHE A 251 7.28 12.29 -6.85
C PHE A 251 6.68 11.24 -5.91
N GLU A 252 6.11 10.15 -6.45
CA GLU A 252 5.69 8.98 -5.67
C GLU A 252 6.83 7.97 -5.62
N ASN A 253 7.42 7.65 -6.78
CA ASN A 253 8.47 6.64 -6.93
C ASN A 253 9.69 7.18 -7.71
N PRO A 254 10.63 7.87 -7.04
CA PRO A 254 11.67 8.63 -7.71
C PRO A 254 12.76 7.79 -8.38
N THR A 255 13.13 6.63 -7.83
CA THR A 255 14.31 5.88 -8.27
C THR A 255 14.03 4.38 -8.44
N GLY A 256 14.91 3.66 -9.15
CA GLY A 256 14.83 2.20 -9.21
C GLY A 256 15.00 1.53 -7.84
N PHE A 257 15.68 2.20 -6.90
CA PHE A 257 15.80 1.74 -5.51
C PHE A 257 14.48 1.89 -4.75
N THR A 258 13.79 3.04 -4.85
CA THR A 258 12.46 3.19 -4.23
C THR A 258 11.49 2.18 -4.80
N ASN A 259 11.49 1.94 -6.10
CA ASN A 259 10.64 0.92 -6.72
C ASN A 259 10.83 -0.48 -6.10
N LEU A 260 12.08 -0.88 -5.82
CA LEU A 260 12.35 -2.13 -5.10
C LEU A 260 11.80 -2.11 -3.66
N VAL A 261 12.00 -1.01 -2.94
CA VAL A 261 11.52 -0.84 -1.57
C VAL A 261 9.99 -0.83 -1.50
N GLU A 262 9.32 -0.18 -2.46
CA GLU A 262 7.86 -0.15 -2.58
C GLU A 262 7.28 -1.55 -2.82
N MET A 263 7.86 -2.32 -3.76
CA MET A 263 7.45 -3.72 -3.97
C MET A 263 7.63 -4.56 -2.70
N LEU A 264 8.70 -4.34 -1.93
CA LEU A 264 8.91 -5.02 -0.66
C LEU A 264 7.84 -4.61 0.37
N ALA A 265 7.51 -3.33 0.43
CA ALA A 265 6.49 -2.81 1.34
C ALA A 265 5.11 -3.43 1.09
N VAL A 266 4.74 -3.63 -0.18
CA VAL A 266 3.47 -4.30 -0.57
C VAL A 266 3.39 -5.73 -0.03
N LEU A 267 4.47 -6.51 -0.12
CA LEU A 267 4.45 -7.94 0.19
C LEU A 267 4.87 -8.30 1.63
N VAL A 268 5.58 -7.42 2.33
CA VAL A 268 6.22 -7.78 3.61
C VAL A 268 5.21 -8.13 4.71
N ILE A 269 4.09 -7.39 4.82
CA ILE A 269 3.04 -7.67 5.81
C ILE A 269 2.27 -8.95 5.46
N PRO A 270 1.75 -9.14 4.23
CA PRO A 270 1.11 -10.40 3.84
C PRO A 270 2.00 -11.63 4.08
N ALA A 271 3.28 -11.56 3.70
CA ALA A 271 4.25 -12.63 3.95
C ALA A 271 4.47 -12.87 5.46
N ALA A 272 4.60 -11.80 6.24
CA ALA A 272 4.79 -11.89 7.68
C ALA A 272 3.58 -12.48 8.41
N LEU A 273 2.34 -12.24 7.95
CA LEU A 273 1.12 -12.81 8.53
C LEU A 273 1.10 -14.34 8.42
N VAL A 274 1.64 -14.90 7.33
CA VAL A 274 1.76 -16.35 7.15
C VAL A 274 2.76 -16.96 8.14
N PHE A 275 3.92 -16.31 8.34
CA PHE A 275 4.88 -16.74 9.35
C PHE A 275 4.35 -16.55 10.78
N MET A 276 3.57 -15.50 11.02
CA MET A 276 2.87 -15.27 12.29
C MET A 276 1.88 -16.41 12.57
N TYR A 277 1.06 -16.80 11.59
CA TYR A 277 0.13 -17.92 11.71
C TYR A 277 0.85 -19.20 12.17
N GLY A 278 1.92 -19.62 11.48
CA GLY A 278 2.67 -20.82 11.86
C GLY A 278 3.26 -20.76 13.28
N ARG A 279 3.59 -19.55 13.78
CA ARG A 279 4.04 -19.36 15.16
C ARG A 279 2.90 -19.46 16.16
N MET A 280 1.78 -18.79 15.89
CA MET A 280 0.61 -18.81 16.77
C MET A 280 -0.01 -20.21 16.84
N ALA A 281 0.02 -20.98 15.75
CA ALA A 281 -0.45 -22.36 15.69
C ALA A 281 0.47 -23.36 16.40
N GLY A 282 1.64 -22.93 16.90
CA GLY A 282 2.62 -23.80 17.54
C GLY A 282 3.42 -24.70 16.56
N ASN A 283 3.13 -24.63 15.26
CA ASN A 283 3.82 -25.41 14.23
C ASN A 283 4.28 -24.52 13.06
N ARG A 284 5.56 -24.09 13.10
CA ARG A 284 6.15 -23.21 12.08
C ARG A 284 6.10 -23.78 10.67
N ARG A 285 6.07 -25.11 10.52
CA ARG A 285 6.03 -25.78 9.22
C ARG A 285 4.75 -25.44 8.44
N GLN A 286 3.63 -25.17 9.12
CA GLN A 286 2.40 -24.75 8.46
C GLN A 286 2.55 -23.38 7.79
N GLY A 287 3.17 -22.41 8.47
CA GLY A 287 3.49 -21.12 7.87
C GLY A 287 4.48 -21.25 6.71
N TYR A 288 5.51 -22.10 6.85
CA TYR A 288 6.47 -22.34 5.78
C TYR A 288 5.82 -22.97 4.54
N ALA A 289 4.90 -23.92 4.73
CA ALA A 289 4.18 -24.56 3.62
C ALA A 289 3.34 -23.55 2.83
N ILE A 290 2.54 -22.71 3.53
CA ILE A 290 1.72 -21.68 2.87
C ILE A 290 2.61 -20.68 2.13
N TYR A 291 3.68 -20.19 2.78
CA TYR A 291 4.61 -19.24 2.17
C TYR A 291 5.31 -19.81 0.94
N ALA A 292 5.77 -21.06 1.00
CA ALA A 292 6.42 -21.71 -0.13
C ALA A 292 5.47 -21.84 -1.33
N THR A 293 4.21 -22.23 -1.11
CA THR A 293 3.20 -22.30 -2.17
C THR A 293 2.97 -20.93 -2.82
N MET A 294 2.78 -19.88 -2.00
CA MET A 294 2.61 -18.52 -2.50
C MET A 294 3.83 -18.05 -3.30
N MET A 295 5.04 -18.35 -2.83
CA MET A 295 6.28 -17.96 -3.50
C MET A 295 6.46 -18.67 -4.84
N VAL A 296 6.11 -19.95 -4.95
CA VAL A 296 6.15 -20.68 -6.24
C VAL A 296 5.20 -20.05 -7.24
N MET A 297 3.96 -19.75 -6.84
CA MET A 297 2.98 -19.09 -7.70
C MET A 297 3.45 -17.68 -8.13
N PHE A 298 3.96 -16.90 -7.18
CA PHE A 298 4.49 -15.56 -7.42
C PHE A 298 5.66 -15.56 -8.41
N LEU A 299 6.66 -16.43 -8.22
CA LEU A 299 7.82 -16.54 -9.11
C LEU A 299 7.41 -17.04 -10.50
N GLY A 300 6.44 -17.96 -10.57
CA GLY A 300 5.86 -18.41 -11.83
C GLY A 300 5.21 -17.26 -12.60
N ALA A 301 4.37 -16.46 -11.94
CA ALA A 301 3.74 -15.29 -12.55
C ALA A 301 4.77 -14.22 -12.98
N ALA A 302 5.75 -13.89 -12.12
CA ALA A 302 6.81 -12.94 -12.43
C ALA A 302 7.67 -13.39 -13.62
N CYS A 303 7.94 -14.69 -13.73
CA CYS A 303 8.64 -15.27 -14.87
C CYS A 303 7.84 -15.09 -16.16
N VAL A 304 6.55 -15.46 -16.16
CA VAL A 304 5.67 -15.33 -17.32
C VAL A 304 5.56 -13.87 -17.75
N ALA A 305 5.28 -12.95 -16.82
CA ALA A 305 5.17 -11.52 -17.11
C ALA A 305 6.47 -10.94 -17.68
N TYR A 306 7.63 -11.25 -17.08
CA TYR A 306 8.90 -10.74 -17.57
C TYR A 306 9.27 -11.31 -18.94
N VAL A 307 8.99 -12.60 -19.19
CA VAL A 307 9.20 -13.23 -20.48
C VAL A 307 8.31 -12.58 -21.54
N ALA A 308 7.01 -12.42 -21.30
CA ALA A 308 6.07 -11.80 -22.23
C ALA A 308 6.51 -10.38 -22.59
N GLU A 309 6.71 -9.52 -21.59
CA GLU A 309 7.10 -8.13 -21.82
C GLU A 309 8.46 -8.00 -22.51
N ALA A 310 9.39 -8.92 -22.27
CA ALA A 310 10.68 -8.92 -22.95
C ALA A 310 10.61 -9.32 -24.43
N HIS A 311 9.55 -10.02 -24.88
CA HIS A 311 9.35 -10.32 -26.30
C HIS A 311 8.82 -9.10 -27.07
N GLY A 312 7.97 -8.28 -26.44
CA GLY A 312 7.30 -7.17 -27.10
C GLY A 312 6.00 -7.59 -27.80
N SER A 313 5.21 -6.60 -28.22
CA SER A 313 3.90 -6.86 -28.82
C SER A 313 4.01 -7.20 -30.32
N PRO A 314 3.03 -7.94 -30.89
CA PRO A 314 2.98 -8.18 -32.33
C PRO A 314 2.99 -6.89 -33.16
N ALA A 315 2.36 -5.82 -32.64
CA ALA A 315 2.35 -4.51 -33.29
C ALA A 315 3.75 -3.87 -33.35
N GLN A 316 4.56 -4.02 -32.29
CA GLN A 316 5.95 -3.54 -32.28
C GLN A 316 6.81 -4.29 -33.31
N HIS A 317 6.63 -5.61 -33.41
CA HIS A 317 7.34 -6.41 -34.43
C HIS A 317 6.90 -6.04 -35.85
N ALA A 318 5.60 -5.86 -36.09
CA ALA A 318 5.06 -5.45 -37.38
C ALA A 318 5.54 -4.06 -37.82
N ALA A 319 5.76 -3.15 -36.86
CA ALA A 319 6.34 -1.82 -37.09
C ALA A 319 7.87 -1.85 -37.31
N GLY A 320 8.52 -3.02 -37.22
CA GLY A 320 9.96 -3.16 -37.35
C GLY A 320 10.76 -2.59 -36.17
N LEU A 321 10.12 -2.41 -35.00
CA LEU A 321 10.80 -1.91 -33.81
C LEU A 321 11.74 -2.99 -33.24
N HIS A 322 12.95 -2.57 -32.87
CA HIS A 322 13.90 -3.46 -32.20
C HIS A 322 13.50 -3.69 -30.75
N THR A 323 13.03 -4.91 -30.44
CA THR A 323 12.72 -5.35 -29.08
C THR A 323 13.89 -6.09 -28.41
N HIS A 324 15.03 -6.20 -29.08
CA HIS A 324 16.23 -6.78 -28.50
C HIS A 324 16.93 -5.78 -27.56
N VAL A 325 17.74 -6.30 -26.64
CA VAL A 325 18.56 -5.47 -25.74
C VAL A 325 19.60 -4.73 -26.57
N ILE A 326 19.68 -3.41 -26.41
CA ILE A 326 20.70 -2.55 -27.06
C ILE A 326 21.36 -1.65 -26.01
N ALA A 327 22.49 -1.02 -26.34
CA ALA A 327 23.14 -0.08 -25.43
C ALA A 327 22.16 1.04 -25.02
N GLY A 328 21.88 1.15 -23.72
CA GLY A 328 20.95 2.16 -23.18
C GLY A 328 19.48 1.75 -23.15
N SER A 329 19.11 0.52 -23.57
CA SER A 329 17.73 0.02 -23.47
C SER A 329 17.71 -1.44 -23.01
N THR A 330 16.76 -1.77 -22.12
CA THR A 330 16.55 -3.15 -21.67
C THR A 330 15.91 -4.05 -22.73
N GLY A 331 15.64 -3.53 -23.93
CA GLY A 331 14.82 -4.18 -24.96
C GLY A 331 13.35 -4.29 -24.53
N GLY A 332 12.56 -5.05 -25.27
CA GLY A 332 11.16 -5.45 -25.04
C GLY A 332 10.12 -4.34 -25.19
N ASN A 333 8.95 -4.56 -24.59
CA ASN A 333 7.84 -3.61 -24.57
C ASN A 333 8.08 -2.46 -23.57
N LEU A 334 8.35 -1.26 -24.08
CA LEU A 334 8.46 -0.05 -23.27
C LEU A 334 7.20 0.83 -23.32
N GLU A 335 6.16 0.42 -24.04
CA GLU A 335 4.87 1.11 -24.02
C GLU A 335 4.26 1.03 -22.62
N GLY A 336 3.84 2.18 -22.09
CA GLY A 336 3.35 2.31 -20.72
C GLY A 336 4.39 2.05 -19.61
N LYS A 337 5.70 1.97 -19.92
CA LYS A 337 6.76 1.70 -18.93
C LYS A 337 7.63 2.92 -18.64
N GLU A 338 8.21 2.92 -17.45
CA GLU A 338 9.15 3.95 -17.02
C GLU A 338 10.60 3.51 -17.19
N GLN A 339 11.42 4.40 -17.77
CA GLN A 339 12.85 4.15 -17.97
C GLN A 339 13.59 3.89 -16.65
N ARG A 340 13.12 4.50 -15.55
CA ARG A 340 13.65 4.32 -14.19
C ARG A 340 13.64 2.86 -13.72
N PHE A 341 12.65 2.08 -14.16
CA PHE A 341 12.41 0.72 -13.67
C PHE A 341 12.77 -0.33 -14.72
N GLY A 342 12.65 0.03 -16.00
CA GLY A 342 12.81 -0.88 -17.13
C GLY A 342 11.80 -2.03 -17.07
N ILE A 343 11.94 -2.98 -18.00
CA ILE A 343 10.93 -4.03 -18.15
C ILE A 343 10.86 -4.97 -16.95
N ALA A 344 12.02 -5.39 -16.42
CA ALA A 344 12.03 -6.31 -15.28
C ALA A 344 11.39 -5.68 -14.04
N GLY A 345 11.67 -4.40 -13.78
CA GLY A 345 11.10 -3.67 -12.64
C GLY A 345 9.60 -3.44 -12.80
N SER A 346 9.13 -3.12 -14.01
CA SER A 346 7.70 -2.97 -14.29
C SER A 346 6.93 -4.29 -14.25
N ALA A 347 7.43 -5.34 -14.90
CA ALA A 347 6.78 -6.66 -14.90
C ALA A 347 6.72 -7.26 -13.49
N LEU A 348 7.78 -7.12 -12.69
CA LEU A 348 7.77 -7.56 -11.31
C LEU A 348 6.77 -6.76 -10.46
N PHE A 349 6.73 -5.43 -10.61
CA PHE A 349 5.80 -4.58 -9.87
C PHE A 349 4.34 -4.90 -10.21
N ASP A 350 4.03 -5.14 -11.48
CA ASP A 350 2.69 -5.55 -11.92
C ASP A 350 2.24 -6.86 -11.26
N VAL A 351 3.11 -7.87 -11.23
CA VAL A 351 2.80 -9.12 -10.53
C VAL A 351 2.66 -8.87 -9.02
N VAL A 352 3.56 -8.10 -8.41
CA VAL A 352 3.48 -7.74 -6.98
C VAL A 352 2.15 -7.08 -6.65
N THR A 353 1.73 -6.07 -7.41
CA THR A 353 0.54 -5.28 -7.10
C THR A 353 -0.76 -6.04 -7.35
N THR A 354 -0.80 -6.91 -8.37
CA THR A 354 -2.01 -7.66 -8.75
C THR A 354 -2.23 -8.89 -7.87
N VAL A 355 -1.19 -9.64 -7.51
CA VAL A 355 -1.35 -10.85 -6.67
C VAL A 355 -1.67 -10.53 -5.21
N THR A 356 -1.38 -9.31 -4.75
CA THR A 356 -1.69 -8.86 -3.38
C THR A 356 -2.91 -7.96 -3.30
N SER A 357 -3.63 -7.73 -4.40
CA SER A 357 -4.73 -6.75 -4.44
C SER A 357 -4.29 -5.35 -3.98
N CYS A 358 -3.03 -4.95 -4.24
CA CYS A 358 -2.57 -3.63 -3.86
C CYS A 358 -3.17 -2.56 -4.77
N GLY A 359 -3.08 -2.72 -6.10
CA GLY A 359 -3.59 -1.73 -7.05
C GLY A 359 -2.73 -0.48 -7.26
N ALA A 360 -1.53 -0.40 -6.64
CA ALA A 360 -0.53 0.60 -7.03
C ALA A 360 -0.02 0.27 -8.43
N VAL A 361 0.20 1.25 -9.29
CA VAL A 361 0.58 1.02 -10.69
C VAL A 361 1.81 1.87 -11.03
N ASN A 362 2.92 1.22 -11.39
CA ASN A 362 4.14 1.89 -11.85
C ASN A 362 4.33 1.88 -13.37
N SER A 363 3.41 1.21 -14.08
CA SER A 363 3.40 1.04 -15.52
C SER A 363 1.98 0.75 -15.99
N ALA A 364 1.55 1.30 -17.12
CA ALA A 364 0.18 1.17 -17.59
C ALA A 364 -0.12 -0.29 -17.98
N ILE A 365 -0.96 -0.97 -17.18
CA ILE A 365 -1.30 -2.39 -17.36
C ILE A 365 -1.99 -2.64 -18.71
N GLU A 366 -2.79 -1.68 -19.19
CA GLU A 366 -3.43 -1.75 -20.52
C GLU A 366 -2.41 -1.84 -21.67
N SER A 367 -1.16 -1.41 -21.44
CA SER A 367 -0.08 -1.46 -22.41
C SER A 367 0.80 -2.73 -22.31
N PHE A 368 0.46 -3.71 -21.47
CA PHE A 368 1.18 -4.99 -21.36
C PHE A 368 0.82 -5.96 -22.50
N THR A 369 1.62 -7.01 -22.69
CA THR A 369 1.58 -8.00 -23.78
C THR A 369 0.94 -9.33 -23.41
#